data_AF-E2BRV9-F1
#
_entry.id   AF-E2BRV9-F1
#
_cell.length_a   1.000
_cell.length_b   1.000
_cell.length_c   1.000
_cell.angle_alpha   90.00
_cell.angle_beta   90.00
_cell.angle_gamma   90.00
#
_symmetry.space_group_name_H-M   'P 1'
#
loop_
_entity.id
_entity.type
_entity.pdbx_description
1 polymer ?
#
loop_
_entity_poly.entity_id
_entity_poly.type
_entity_poly.pdbx_seq_one_letter_code
_entity_poly.pdbx_strand_id
1 'polypeptide(L)' 'VILQHDNAPCHCTSIVQDTIKTLKWDLLPHPPYLPNLAPSDYHLFRSMAHGLAEQHLANFEEVQ' A
#
# COMPACT_ATOMS: atom_id res chain seq x y z
N VAL A 1 -14.70 8.17 -3.37
CA VAL A 1 -13.79 7.26 -2.63
C VAL A 1 -12.53 8.04 -2.35
N ILE A 2 -12.00 7.97 -1.13
CA ILE A 2 -10.72 8.61 -0.81
C ILE A 2 -9.65 7.51 -0.87
N LEU A 3 -8.67 7.66 -1.75
CA LEU A 3 -7.56 6.75 -1.92
C LEU A 3 -6.36 7.29 -1.13
N GLN A 4 -5.76 6.46 -0.28
CA GLN A 4 -4.49 6.75 0.37
C GLN A 4 -3.45 5.76 -0.14
N HIS A 5 -2.37 6.25 -0.73
CA HIS A 5 -1.19 5.47 -1.10
C HIS A 5 0.08 6.32 -0.93
N ASP A 6 1.23 5.67 -0.96
CA ASP A 6 2.54 6.33 -0.88
C ASP A 6 2.95 6.97 -2.22
N ASN A 7 3.99 7.81 -2.21
CA ASN A 7 4.46 8.52 -3.41
C ASN A 7 5.47 7.69 -4.24
N ALA A 8 5.39 6.36 -4.23
CA ALA A 8 6.25 5.54 -5.06
C ALA A 8 6.19 5.99 -6.54
N PRO A 9 7.31 5.96 -7.29
CA PRO A 9 7.33 6.46 -8.67
C PRO A 9 6.27 5.83 -9.58
N CYS A 10 5.94 4.55 -9.38
CA CYS A 10 4.88 3.86 -10.11
C CYS A 10 3.48 4.46 -9.86
N HIS A 11 3.19 4.91 -8.64
CA HIS A 11 1.91 5.52 -8.26
C HIS A 11 1.80 6.98 -8.70
N CYS A 12 2.93 7.65 -8.90
CA CYS A 12 3.00 9.04 -9.37
C CYS A 12 3.01 9.18 -10.90
N THR A 13 2.95 8.08 -11.66
CA THR A 13 2.92 8.13 -13.14
C THR A 13 1.64 8.79 -13.66
N SER A 14 1.72 9.43 -14.83
CA SER A 14 0.55 10.06 -15.48
C SER A 14 -0.59 9.06 -15.72
N ILE A 15 -0.26 7.83 -16.12
CA ILE A 15 -1.24 6.76 -16.39
C ILE A 15 -2.07 6.45 -15.13
N VAL A 16 -1.42 6.33 -13.97
CA VAL A 16 -2.12 6.08 -12.70
C VAL A 16 -2.96 7.29 -12.30
N GLN A 17 -2.43 8.50 -12.42
CA GLN A 17 -3.17 9.73 -12.09
C GLN A 17 -4.42 9.91 -12.98
N ASP A 18 -4.32 9.59 -14.27
CA ASP A 18 -5.46 9.66 -15.20
C ASP A 18 -6.50 8.58 -14.91
N THR A 19 -6.06 7.40 -14.47
CA THR A 19 -6.95 6.32 -14.02
C THR A 19 -7.71 6.73 -12.75
N ILE A 20 -7.02 7.30 -11.74
CA ILE A 20 -7.64 7.78 -10.49
C ILE A 20 -8.71 8.85 -10.79
N LYS A 21 -8.42 9.79 -11.70
CA LYS A 21 -9.39 10.80 -12.17
C LYS A 21 -10.58 10.18 -12.87
N THR A 22 -10.35 9.19 -13.74
CA THR A 22 -11.41 8.48 -14.47
C THR A 22 -12.34 7.74 -13.50
N LEU A 23 -11.78 7.14 -12.45
CA LEU A 23 -12.51 6.49 -11.36
C LEU A 23 -13.21 7.48 -10.42
N LYS A 24 -12.93 8.79 -10.53
CA LYS A 24 -13.43 9.86 -9.66
C LYS A 24 -13.09 9.62 -8.19
N TRP A 25 -11.86 9.19 -7.94
CA TRP A 25 -11.35 9.02 -6.58
C TRP A 25 -10.54 10.24 -6.16
N ASP A 26 -10.73 10.64 -4.91
CA ASP A 26 -9.97 11.73 -4.30
C ASP A 26 -8.68 11.15 -3.73
N LEU A 27 -7.54 11.69 -4.13
CA LEU A 27 -6.24 11.26 -3.61
C LEU A 27 -5.93 12.00 -2.31
N LEU A 28 -5.71 11.26 -1.22
CA LEU A 28 -5.27 11.82 0.04
C LEU A 28 -3.78 12.19 -0.05
N PRO A 29 -3.38 13.45 0.25
CA PRO A 29 -1.97 13.83 0.24
C PRO A 29 -1.16 12.98 1.21
N HIS A 30 -0.13 12.30 0.69
CA HIS A 30 0.85 11.59 1.49
C HIS A 30 2.19 12.33 1.45
N PRO A 31 2.80 12.67 2.59
CA PRO A 31 4.12 13.28 2.58
C PRO A 31 5.22 12.24 2.26
N PRO A 32 6.36 12.64 1.67
CA PRO A 32 7.43 11.71 1.34
C PRO A 32 8.00 10.98 2.57
N TYR A 33 8.28 9.69 2.42
CA TYR A 33 9.00 8.86 3.39
C TYR A 33 8.40 8.81 4.81
N LEU A 34 7.07 8.87 4.93
CA LEU A 34 6.37 8.79 6.22
C LEU A 34 5.49 7.54 6.35
N PRO A 35 6.12 6.35 6.51
CA PRO A 35 5.39 5.08 6.66
C PRO A 35 4.48 5.08 7.90
N ASN A 36 4.82 5.85 8.94
CA ASN A 36 3.99 5.98 10.14
C ASN A 36 2.60 6.62 9.87
N LEU A 37 2.40 7.24 8.71
CA LEU A 37 1.10 7.83 8.33
C LEU A 37 0.26 6.89 7.46
N ALA A 38 0.82 5.78 6.98
CA ALA A 38 0.13 4.81 6.15
C ALA A 38 -0.47 3.69 7.04
N PRO A 39 -1.81 3.54 7.12
CA PRO A 39 -2.48 2.49 7.89
C PRO A 39 -2.06 1.08 7.49
N SER A 40 -1.73 0.88 6.21
CA SER A 40 -1.14 -0.37 5.73
C SER A 40 0.16 -0.70 6.47
N ASP A 41 1.06 0.27 6.63
CA ASP A 41 2.39 0.05 7.18
C ASP A 41 2.37 -0.02 8.70
N TYR A 42 1.75 0.96 9.38
CA TYR A 42 1.82 1.02 10.85
C TYR A 42 0.93 -0.02 11.54
N HIS A 43 -0.14 -0.49 10.89
CA HIS A 43 -1.11 -1.40 11.49
C HIS A 43 -1.15 -2.77 10.79
N LEU A 44 -1.55 -2.81 9.51
CA LEU A 44 -1.82 -4.07 8.82
C LEU A 44 -0.55 -4.93 8.67
N PHE A 45 0.50 -4.40 8.03
CA PHE A 45 1.74 -5.13 7.80
C PHE A 45 2.49 -5.41 9.10
N ARG A 46 2.38 -4.55 10.11
CA ARG A 46 2.91 -4.84 11.44
C ARG A 46 2.22 -6.04 12.08
N SER A 47 0.89 -6.10 12.04
CA SER A 47 0.13 -7.26 12.55
C SER A 47 0.46 -8.53 11.78
N MET A 48 0.53 -8.43 10.45
CA MET A 48 0.89 -9.53 9.57
C MET A 48 2.29 -10.06 9.86
N ALA A 49 3.29 -9.18 10.06
CA ALA A 49 4.65 -9.58 10.39
C ALA A 49 4.72 -10.39 11.69
N HIS A 50 3.90 -10.05 12.70
CA HIS A 50 3.79 -10.85 13.91
C HIS A 50 3.22 -12.25 13.64
N GLY A 51 2.19 -12.35 12.80
CA GLY A 51 1.59 -13.65 12.44
C GLY A 51 2.51 -14.52 11.58
N LEU A 52 3.36 -13.90 10.76
CA LEU A 52 4.27 -14.57 9.84
C LEU A 52 5.66 -14.86 10.43
N ALA A 53 5.98 -14.36 11.63
CA ALA A 53 7.34 -14.39 12.18
C ALA A 53 7.98 -15.81 12.22
N GLU A 54 7.17 -16.83 12.48
CA GLU A 54 7.61 -18.23 12.59
C GLU A 54 7.13 -19.10 11.42
N GLN A 55 6.57 -18.49 10.37
CA GLN A 55 6.10 -19.23 9.20
C GLN A 55 7.25 -19.46 8.22
N HIS A 56 7.45 -20.72 7.81
CA HIS A 56 8.36 -21.08 6.74
C HIS A 56 7.55 -21.49 5.50
N LEU A 57 7.56 -20.64 4.48
CA LEU A 57 6.82 -20.85 3.24
C LEU A 57 7.77 -21.42 2.20
N ALA A 58 7.50 -22.64 1.73
CA ALA A 58 8.34 -23.39 0.80
C ALA A 58 8.05 -23.07 -0.67
N ASN A 59 6.85 -22.57 -0.96
CA ASN A 59 6.40 -22.23 -2.30
C ASN A 59 5.33 -21.13 -2.25
N PHE A 60 4.91 -20.65 -3.42
CA PHE A 60 3.92 -19.57 -3.52
C PHE A 60 2.51 -20.00 -3.11
N GLU A 61 2.15 -21.27 -3.29
CA GLU A 61 0.80 -21.78 -2.98
C GLU A 61 0.52 -21.72 -1.47
N GLU A 62 1.56 -21.79 -0.63
CA GLU A 62 1.47 -21.68 0.83
C GLU A 62 1.25 -20.24 1.34
N VAL A 63 1.45 -19.22 0.49
CA VAL A 63 1.20 -17.81 0.83
C VAL A 63 -0.30 -17.47 0.68
N GLN A 64 -1.05 -18.27 -0.09
CA GLN A 64 -2.38 -17.92 -0.63
C GLN A 64 -3.55 -18.22 0.31
#